data_AF-A0A7S3UXN3-F1
#
_entry.id   AF-A0A7S3UXN3-F1
#
_cell.length_a   1.000
_cell.length_b   1.000
_cell.length_c   1.000
_cell.angle_alpha   90.00
_cell.angle_beta   90.00
_cell.angle_gamma   90.00
#
_symmetry.space_group_name_H-M   'P 1'
#
loop_
_entity.id
_entity.type
_entity.pdbx_description
1 polymer ?
#
loop_
_entity_poly.entity_id
_entity_poly.type
_entity_poly.pdbx_seq_one_letter_code
_entity_poly.pdbx_strand_id
1 'polypeptide(L)'
;MLRSAAGSAIPQNERLSLFENEKENLEMQIKACCEVDESLEQLPKSLRKKVMVPLGQMAFVPGIVEQTNEVMVLLGANHFALRSSFQAREILSRRKAKLESSLEKISAAIEDGKGVAERITKKVEDDHDQKENDDEKPVHIHETFEQSQGTLNVPQQKPLFEPISSEKHEQIMARLEELERLESMDSNDTNNPMARMHSKETNTAKSSAFSGTIQERNSSSGGNAEVDTTKRKERVSLFKQQRMNQRPH
;
A
#
# COMPACT_ATOMS: atom_id res chain seq x y z
N MET A 1 -40.17 5.68 -13.56
CA MET A 1 -38.77 5.52 -13.99
C MET A 1 -37.87 5.71 -12.78
N LEU A 2 -37.54 4.63 -12.07
CA LEU A 2 -36.69 4.65 -10.87
C LEU A 2 -35.31 4.13 -11.26
N ARG A 3 -34.36 5.04 -11.52
CA ARG A 3 -32.95 4.67 -11.60
C ARG A 3 -32.43 4.57 -10.17
N SER A 4 -32.39 3.34 -9.67
CA SER A 4 -31.75 2.99 -8.40
C SER A 4 -30.26 3.35 -8.46
N ALA A 5 -29.78 3.99 -7.41
CA ALA A 5 -28.39 4.31 -7.18
C ALA A 5 -27.61 3.01 -6.92
N ALA A 6 -27.20 2.33 -8.00
CA ALA A 6 -26.14 1.33 -7.94
C ALA A 6 -24.81 2.08 -7.80
N GLY A 7 -24.44 2.37 -6.55
CA GLY A 7 -23.06 2.73 -6.21
C GLY A 7 -22.11 1.68 -6.79
N SER A 8 -20.90 2.12 -7.13
CA SER A 8 -19.82 1.41 -7.84
C SER A 8 -19.32 0.13 -7.15
N ALA A 9 -20.20 -0.84 -6.92
CA ALA A 9 -19.88 -2.13 -6.38
C ALA A 9 -19.20 -2.93 -7.50
N ILE A 10 -17.87 -2.99 -7.46
CA ILE A 10 -17.09 -3.91 -8.28
C ILE A 10 -17.71 -5.31 -8.10
N PRO A 11 -18.12 -5.99 -9.19
CA PRO A 11 -18.71 -7.31 -9.09
C PRO A 11 -17.77 -8.24 -8.33
N GLN A 12 -18.32 -9.11 -7.47
CA GLN A 12 -17.52 -9.94 -6.56
C GLN A 12 -16.42 -10.74 -7.27
N ASN A 13 -16.67 -11.19 -8.51
CA ASN A 13 -15.68 -11.88 -9.35
C ASN A 13 -14.47 -11.00 -9.72
N GLU A 14 -14.68 -9.71 -9.99
CA GLU A 14 -13.59 -8.78 -10.31
C GLU A 14 -12.79 -8.41 -9.06
N ARG A 15 -13.42 -8.38 -7.87
CA ARG A 15 -12.67 -8.24 -6.61
C ARG A 15 -11.77 -9.44 -6.33
N LEU A 16 -12.25 -10.66 -6.59
CA LEU A 16 -11.44 -11.87 -6.40
C LEU A 16 -10.24 -11.91 -7.33
N SER A 17 -10.40 -11.55 -8.61
CA SER A 17 -9.27 -11.52 -9.56
C SER A 17 -8.23 -10.45 -9.19
N LEU A 18 -8.66 -9.29 -8.66
CA LEU A 18 -7.73 -8.28 -8.15
C LEU A 18 -6.89 -8.82 -6.98
N PHE A 19 -7.51 -9.52 -6.03
CA PHE A 19 -6.77 -10.13 -4.92
C PHE A 19 -5.84 -11.26 -5.39
N GLU A 20 -6.24 -12.06 -6.38
CA GLU A 20 -5.38 -13.08 -6.97
C GLU A 20 -4.15 -12.48 -7.67
N ASN A 21 -4.33 -11.40 -8.42
CA ASN A 21 -3.22 -10.65 -9.03
C ASN A 21 -2.29 -10.04 -7.96
N GLU A 22 -2.85 -9.48 -6.89
CA GLU A 22 -2.07 -8.91 -5.79
C GLU A 22 -1.27 -10.00 -5.07
N LYS A 23 -1.87 -11.17 -4.84
CA LYS A 23 -1.20 -12.35 -4.30
C LYS A 23 -0.01 -12.76 -5.16
N GLU A 24 -0.19 -12.91 -6.48
CA GLU A 24 0.90 -13.27 -7.40
C GLU A 24 2.05 -12.26 -7.37
N ASN A 25 1.72 -10.96 -7.33
CA ASN A 25 2.72 -9.90 -7.21
C ASN A 25 3.52 -10.00 -5.90
N LEU A 26 2.87 -10.27 -4.77
CA LEU A 26 3.56 -10.47 -3.49
C LEU A 26 4.47 -11.71 -3.52
N GLU A 27 4.01 -12.82 -4.09
CA GLU A 27 4.81 -14.05 -4.26
C GLU A 27 6.05 -13.78 -5.12
N MET A 28 5.89 -13.01 -6.21
CA MET A 28 7.00 -12.59 -7.06
C MET A 28 8.02 -11.73 -6.29
N GLN A 29 7.55 -10.80 -5.46
CA GLN A 29 8.43 -9.97 -4.62
C GLN A 29 9.17 -10.78 -3.56
N ILE A 30 8.51 -11.76 -2.94
CA ILE A 30 9.13 -12.68 -1.97
C ILE A 30 10.21 -13.52 -2.66
N LYS A 31 9.92 -14.06 -3.85
CA LYS A 31 10.89 -14.81 -4.65
C LYS A 31 12.12 -13.95 -4.99
N ALA A 32 11.90 -12.72 -5.45
CA ALA A 32 12.98 -11.77 -5.71
C ALA A 32 13.82 -11.49 -4.44
N CYS A 33 13.18 -11.40 -3.26
CA CYS A 33 13.91 -11.26 -1.99
C CYS A 33 14.81 -12.48 -1.71
N CYS A 34 14.37 -13.70 -2.01
CA CYS A 34 15.20 -14.90 -1.83
C CYS A 34 16.44 -14.88 -2.76
N GLU A 35 16.27 -14.55 -4.04
CA GLU A 35 17.36 -14.46 -5.01
C GLU A 35 18.42 -13.41 -4.62
N VAL A 36 17.95 -12.28 -4.06
CA VAL A 36 18.84 -11.24 -3.54
C VAL A 36 19.55 -11.71 -2.26
N ASP A 37 18.89 -12.44 -1.35
CA ASP A 37 19.53 -12.96 -0.13
C ASP A 37 20.66 -13.95 -0.45
N GLU A 38 20.42 -14.87 -1.38
CA GLU A 38 21.43 -15.81 -1.87
C GLU A 38 22.63 -15.06 -2.47
N SER A 39 22.38 -14.02 -3.26
CA SER A 39 23.42 -13.18 -3.84
C SER A 39 24.23 -12.45 -2.76
N LEU A 40 23.56 -11.87 -1.76
CA LEU A 40 24.19 -11.17 -0.64
C LEU A 40 25.02 -12.10 0.25
N GLU A 41 24.70 -13.40 0.29
CA GLU A 41 25.48 -14.41 1.00
C GLU A 41 26.79 -14.78 0.27
N GLN A 42 26.78 -14.78 -1.06
CA GLN A 42 27.97 -15.13 -1.85
C GLN A 42 28.94 -13.96 -1.98
N LEU A 43 28.45 -12.72 -2.03
CA LEU A 43 29.26 -11.53 -2.30
C LEU A 43 30.47 -11.34 -1.37
N PRO A 44 30.36 -11.50 -0.03
CA PRO A 44 31.48 -11.30 0.89
C PRO A 44 32.64 -12.31 0.73
N LYS A 45 32.46 -13.42 0.00
CA LYS A 45 33.47 -14.47 -0.15
C LYS A 45 34.70 -14.03 -0.95
N SER A 46 34.58 -12.97 -1.76
CA SER A 46 35.72 -12.36 -2.47
C SER A 46 35.53 -10.86 -2.56
N LEU A 47 36.49 -10.08 -2.04
CA LEU A 47 36.48 -8.61 -2.05
C LEU A 47 36.61 -7.97 -3.44
N ARG A 48 37.02 -8.75 -4.46
CA ARG A 48 37.21 -8.28 -5.84
C ARG A 48 36.69 -9.31 -6.82
N LYS A 49 35.88 -8.89 -7.80
CA LYS A 49 35.32 -9.79 -8.83
C LYS A 49 35.27 -9.11 -10.19
N LYS A 50 35.73 -9.79 -11.24
CA LYS A 50 35.53 -9.36 -12.63
C LYS A 50 34.08 -9.63 -13.03
N VAL A 51 33.39 -8.64 -13.58
CA VAL A 51 31.99 -8.72 -13.99
C VAL A 51 31.78 -8.03 -15.33
N MET A 52 30.74 -8.43 -16.06
CA MET A 52 30.26 -7.74 -17.25
C MET A 52 29.09 -6.84 -16.84
N VAL A 53 29.26 -5.52 -16.94
CA VAL A 53 28.24 -4.54 -16.55
C VAL A 53 27.35 -4.26 -17.76
N PRO A 54 26.02 -4.46 -17.68
CA PRO A 54 25.12 -4.11 -18.76
C PRO A 54 25.04 -2.58 -18.90
N LEU A 55 25.30 -2.04 -20.09
CA LEU A 55 25.10 -0.62 -20.43
C LEU A 55 23.79 -0.37 -21.18
N GLY A 56 22.98 -1.41 -21.36
CA GLY A 56 21.71 -1.39 -22.09
C GLY A 56 21.28 -2.80 -22.47
N GLN A 57 20.33 -2.92 -23.39
CA GLN A 57 19.77 -4.23 -23.78
C GLN A 57 20.74 -5.10 -24.60
N MET A 58 21.67 -4.49 -25.36
CA MET A 58 22.55 -5.23 -26.29
C MET A 58 24.05 -5.01 -26.03
N ALA A 59 24.44 -4.40 -24.90
CA ALA A 59 25.83 -4.05 -24.65
C ALA A 59 26.27 -4.38 -23.22
N PHE A 60 27.46 -4.99 -23.11
CA PHE A 60 28.12 -5.31 -21.86
C PHE A 60 29.56 -4.81 -21.88
N VAL A 61 30.00 -4.21 -20.78
CA VAL A 61 31.38 -3.72 -20.61
C VAL A 61 32.08 -4.49 -19.50
N PRO A 62 33.34 -4.96 -19.72
CA PRO A 62 34.09 -5.62 -18.66
C PRO A 62 34.48 -4.62 -17.57
N GLY A 63 34.28 -5.01 -16.32
CA GLY A 63 34.61 -4.21 -15.14
C GLY A 63 35.05 -5.07 -13.96
N ILE A 64 35.51 -4.40 -12.90
CA ILE A 64 35.88 -5.04 -11.63
C ILE A 64 35.04 -4.40 -10.52
N VAL A 65 34.33 -5.21 -9.75
CA VAL A 65 33.69 -4.77 -8.51
C VAL A 65 34.71 -4.89 -7.39
N GLU A 66 34.95 -3.80 -6.68
CA GLU A 66 35.71 -3.77 -5.43
C GLU A 66 34.73 -3.67 -4.24
N GLN A 67 35.16 -4.12 -3.06
CA GLN A 67 34.36 -4.04 -1.82
C GLN A 67 32.97 -4.69 -1.94
N THR A 68 32.93 -5.91 -2.48
CA THR A 68 31.71 -6.73 -2.59
C THR A 68 30.99 -6.99 -1.26
N ASN A 69 31.67 -6.78 -0.13
CA ASN A 69 31.12 -6.85 1.22
C ASN A 69 30.22 -5.65 1.57
N GLU A 70 30.14 -4.62 0.72
CA GLU A 70 29.34 -3.42 0.90
C GLU A 70 28.37 -3.23 -0.27
N VAL A 71 27.12 -2.90 0.05
CA VAL A 71 26.03 -2.74 -0.92
C VAL A 71 25.22 -1.49 -0.61
N MET A 72 24.72 -0.83 -1.66
CA MET A 72 23.75 0.25 -1.51
C MET A 72 22.35 -0.32 -1.32
N VAL A 73 21.71 0.02 -0.21
CA VAL A 73 20.34 -0.40 0.11
C VAL A 73 19.42 0.82 0.07
N LEU A 74 18.35 0.75 -0.74
CA LEU A 74 17.26 1.72 -0.72
C LEU A 74 16.45 1.53 0.55
N LEU A 75 16.39 2.52 1.45
CA LEU A 75 15.63 2.47 2.70
C LEU A 75 14.17 2.94 2.53
N GLY A 76 13.91 3.78 1.53
CA GLY A 76 12.62 4.38 1.20
C GLY A 76 12.79 5.81 0.68
N ALA A 77 11.79 6.37 0.01
CA ALA A 77 11.81 7.75 -0.50
C ALA A 77 13.10 8.14 -1.25
N ASN A 78 13.61 7.24 -2.11
CA ASN A 78 14.87 7.39 -2.84
C ASN A 78 16.12 7.63 -1.96
N HIS A 79 16.05 7.31 -0.67
CA HIS A 79 17.18 7.39 0.24
C HIS A 79 17.99 6.08 0.25
N PHE A 80 19.24 6.16 -0.19
CA PHE A 80 20.17 5.03 -0.22
C PHE A 80 21.18 5.14 0.93
N ALA A 81 21.49 3.99 1.53
CA ALA A 81 22.54 3.88 2.53
C ALA A 81 23.52 2.76 2.13
N LEU A 82 24.82 3.02 2.31
CA LEU A 82 25.84 2.00 2.20
C LEU A 82 25.79 1.10 3.44
N ARG A 83 25.67 -0.22 3.23
CA ARG A 83 25.55 -1.22 4.29
C ARG A 83 26.44 -2.42 3.99
N SER A 84 26.88 -3.12 5.03
CA SER A 84 27.54 -4.41 4.79
C SER A 84 26.53 -5.42 4.25
N SER A 85 26.98 -6.43 3.50
CA SER A 85 26.11 -7.48 2.98
C SER A 85 25.34 -8.18 4.12
N PHE A 86 25.96 -8.35 5.29
CA PHE A 86 25.30 -8.89 6.47
C PHE A 86 24.14 -8.02 6.96
N GLN A 87 24.36 -6.70 7.10
CA GLN A 87 23.30 -5.77 7.50
C GLN A 87 22.19 -5.68 6.45
N ALA A 88 22.54 -5.74 5.17
CA ALA A 88 21.58 -5.74 4.08
C ALA A 88 20.65 -6.97 4.14
N ARG A 89 21.18 -8.15 4.49
CA ARG A 89 20.38 -9.36 4.73
C ARG A 89 19.40 -9.20 5.89
N GLU A 90 19.80 -8.56 6.99
CA GLU A 90 18.89 -8.28 8.11
C GLU A 90 17.73 -7.36 7.68
N ILE A 91 18.02 -6.31 6.91
CA ILE A 91 17.00 -5.42 6.34
C ILE A 91 16.06 -6.20 5.41
N LEU A 92 16.62 -7.04 4.55
CA LEU A 92 15.87 -7.85 3.59
C LEU A 92 14.98 -8.88 4.30
N SER A 93 15.47 -9.54 5.33
CA SER A 93 14.71 -10.47 6.17
C SER A 93 13.49 -9.79 6.80
N ARG A 94 13.66 -8.60 7.36
CA ARG A 94 12.53 -7.80 7.88
C ARG A 94 11.52 -7.41 6.81
N ARG A 95 11.97 -7.13 5.58
CA ARG A 95 11.07 -6.85 4.44
C ARG A 95 10.30 -8.08 4.01
N LYS A 96 10.99 -9.21 3.87
CA LYS A 96 10.39 -10.50 3.54
C LYS A 96 9.29 -10.86 4.54
N ALA A 97 9.54 -10.75 5.84
CA ALA A 97 8.52 -11.00 6.87
C ALA A 97 7.28 -10.10 6.73
N LYS A 98 7.44 -8.84 6.33
CA LYS A 98 6.30 -7.93 6.06
C LYS A 98 5.51 -8.36 4.82
N LEU A 99 6.19 -8.81 3.78
CA LEU A 99 5.55 -9.32 2.56
C LEU A 99 4.80 -10.62 2.85
N GLU A 100 5.41 -11.55 3.60
CA GLU A 100 4.78 -12.81 4.02
C GLU A 100 3.53 -12.56 4.86
N SER A 101 3.59 -11.63 5.83
CA SER A 101 2.39 -11.25 6.60
C SER A 101 1.31 -10.59 5.74
N SER A 102 1.70 -9.87 4.68
CA SER A 102 0.74 -9.28 3.74
C SER A 102 0.11 -10.36 2.85
N LEU A 103 0.91 -11.34 2.41
CA LEU A 103 0.46 -12.48 1.64
C LEU A 103 -0.56 -13.31 2.42
N GLU A 104 -0.30 -13.59 3.70
CA GLU A 104 -1.19 -14.33 4.58
C GLU A 104 -2.57 -13.65 4.73
N LYS A 105 -2.58 -12.32 4.87
CA LYS A 105 -3.83 -11.55 4.95
C LYS A 105 -4.63 -11.60 3.65
N ILE A 106 -3.95 -11.50 2.51
CA ILE A 106 -4.62 -11.58 1.20
C ILE A 106 -5.13 -12.99 0.94
N SER A 107 -4.37 -14.04 1.28
CA SER A 107 -4.84 -15.42 1.14
C SER A 107 -6.07 -15.68 2.00
N ALA A 108 -6.10 -15.21 3.25
CA ALA A 108 -7.27 -15.33 4.11
C ALA A 108 -8.48 -14.57 3.53
N ALA A 109 -8.28 -13.35 3.02
CA ALA A 109 -9.36 -12.58 2.39
C ALA A 109 -9.93 -13.26 1.13
N ILE A 110 -9.09 -13.93 0.34
CA ILE A 110 -9.53 -14.72 -0.82
C ILE A 110 -10.39 -15.92 -0.38
N GLU A 111 -9.95 -16.65 0.66
CA GLU A 111 -10.68 -17.80 1.20
C GLU A 111 -12.04 -17.40 1.78
N ASP A 112 -12.07 -16.33 2.58
CA ASP A 112 -13.30 -15.76 3.13
C ASP A 112 -14.26 -15.31 2.02
N GLY A 113 -13.73 -14.64 0.99
CA GLY A 113 -14.51 -14.20 -0.16
C GLY A 113 -15.12 -15.37 -0.94
N LYS A 114 -14.36 -16.45 -1.17
CA LYS A 114 -14.83 -17.68 -1.82
C LYS A 114 -15.91 -18.37 -0.99
N GLY A 115 -15.73 -18.44 0.34
CA GLY A 115 -16.73 -19.01 1.25
C GLY A 115 -18.05 -18.23 1.28
N VAL A 116 -18.00 -16.90 1.19
CA VAL A 116 -19.21 -16.08 1.08
C VAL A 116 -19.93 -16.33 -0.25
N ALA A 117 -19.20 -16.40 -1.36
CA ALA A 117 -19.79 -16.67 -2.67
C ALA A 117 -20.51 -18.02 -2.70
N GLU A 118 -19.89 -19.08 -2.17
CA GLU A 118 -20.50 -20.42 -2.09
C GLU A 118 -21.75 -20.46 -1.20
N ARG A 119 -21.76 -19.70 -0.10
CA ARG A 119 -22.94 -19.58 0.78
C ARG A 119 -24.10 -18.86 0.09
N ILE A 120 -23.81 -17.88 -0.76
CA ILE A 120 -24.83 -17.16 -1.52
C ILE A 120 -25.41 -18.07 -2.60
N THR A 121 -24.57 -18.81 -3.35
CA THR A 121 -25.06 -19.71 -4.40
C THR A 121 -25.95 -20.82 -3.83
N LYS A 122 -25.57 -21.45 -2.71
CA LYS A 122 -26.40 -22.48 -2.05
C LYS A 122 -27.76 -21.95 -1.61
N LYS A 123 -27.83 -20.75 -1.03
CA LYS A 123 -29.11 -20.13 -0.64
C LYS A 123 -30.02 -19.85 -1.84
N VAL A 124 -29.45 -19.43 -2.97
CA VAL A 124 -30.21 -19.18 -4.20
C VAL A 124 -30.78 -20.48 -4.79
N GLU A 125 -30.06 -21.60 -4.67
CA GLU A 125 -30.54 -22.93 -5.07
C GLU A 125 -31.68 -23.40 -4.14
N ASP A 126 -31.52 -23.27 -2.82
CA ASP A 126 -32.54 -23.66 -1.84
C ASP A 126 -33.86 -22.85 -1.99
N ASP A 127 -33.77 -21.55 -2.32
CA ASP A 127 -34.94 -20.68 -2.55
C ASP A 127 -35.67 -20.97 -3.88
N HIS A 128 -35.00 -21.64 -4.84
CA HIS A 128 -35.57 -21.96 -6.15
C HIS A 128 -36.39 -23.26 -6.14
N ASP A 129 -36.11 -24.18 -5.21
CA ASP A 129 -36.84 -25.44 -5.02
C ASP A 129 -38.13 -25.29 -4.20
N GLN A 130 -38.35 -24.15 -3.52
CA GLN A 130 -39.56 -23.90 -2.72
C GLN A 130 -40.68 -23.15 -3.45
N LYS A 131 -40.55 -22.83 -4.74
CA LYS A 131 -41.55 -22.03 -5.48
C LYS A 131 -42.53 -22.79 -6.38
N GLU A 132 -42.52 -24.13 -6.38
CA GLU A 132 -43.50 -24.91 -7.16
C GLU A 132 -44.65 -25.51 -6.34
N ASN A 133 -44.69 -25.33 -5.02
CA ASN A 133 -45.82 -25.79 -4.21
C ASN A 133 -46.12 -24.80 -3.09
N ASP A 134 -46.88 -23.75 -3.36
CA ASP A 134 -47.70 -23.14 -2.31
C ASP A 134 -48.83 -22.31 -2.95
N ASP A 135 -50.02 -22.90 -2.92
CA ASP A 135 -51.27 -22.15 -2.99
C ASP A 135 -51.20 -21.01 -1.97
N GLU A 136 -51.26 -19.76 -2.45
CA GLU A 136 -51.22 -18.55 -1.62
C GLU A 136 -52.33 -18.57 -0.54
N LYS A 137 -52.01 -19.05 0.66
CA LYS A 137 -52.80 -18.79 1.86
C LYS A 137 -52.22 -17.57 2.56
N PRO A 138 -52.93 -16.44 2.65
CA PRO A 138 -52.46 -15.28 3.40
C PRO A 138 -52.37 -15.65 4.88
N VAL A 139 -51.16 -15.57 5.44
CA VAL A 139 -50.93 -15.70 6.87
C VAL A 139 -51.57 -14.49 7.57
N HIS A 140 -52.75 -14.70 8.15
CA HIS A 140 -53.38 -13.72 9.04
C HIS A 140 -52.65 -13.75 10.39
N ILE A 141 -51.92 -12.68 10.70
CA ILE A 141 -51.35 -12.45 12.01
C ILE A 141 -52.48 -12.00 12.93
N HIS A 142 -52.96 -12.90 13.79
CA HIS A 142 -53.84 -12.53 14.90
C HIS A 142 -52.98 -12.28 16.14
N GLU A 143 -52.85 -11.01 16.53
CA GLU A 143 -52.34 -10.66 17.86
C GLU A 143 -53.43 -10.97 18.90
N THR A 144 -53.24 -12.03 19.68
CA THR A 144 -54.06 -12.29 20.87
C THR A 144 -53.57 -11.41 22.00
N PHE A 145 -54.24 -10.28 22.22
CA PHE A 145 -54.01 -9.45 23.39
C PHE A 145 -54.64 -10.10 24.62
N GLU A 146 -53.86 -10.89 25.37
CA GLU A 146 -54.26 -11.32 26.71
C GLU A 146 -54.01 -10.18 27.70
N GLN A 147 -55.08 -9.51 28.11
CA GLN A 147 -55.06 -8.47 29.14
C GLN A 147 -54.88 -9.13 30.52
N SER A 148 -53.68 -9.62 30.79
CA SER A 148 -53.27 -10.05 32.12
C SER A 148 -52.99 -8.81 32.96
N GLN A 149 -53.87 -8.54 33.93
CA GLN A 149 -53.59 -7.60 35.01
C GLN A 149 -52.50 -8.22 35.90
N GLY A 150 -51.25 -8.03 35.52
CA GLY A 150 -50.07 -8.52 36.24
C GLY A 150 -48.94 -7.53 36.08
N THR A 151 -48.54 -6.90 37.20
CA THR A 151 -47.51 -5.88 37.25
C THR A 151 -46.15 -6.41 36.80
N LEU A 152 -45.73 -6.07 35.58
CA LEU A 152 -44.35 -6.19 35.12
C LEU A 152 -43.88 -4.84 34.62
N ASN A 153 -42.84 -4.34 35.29
CA ASN A 153 -42.25 -3.03 35.09
C ASN A 153 -41.43 -3.05 33.78
N VAL A 154 -42.06 -2.71 32.66
CA VAL A 154 -41.38 -2.50 31.37
C VAL A 154 -41.07 -0.99 31.27
N PRO A 155 -39.80 -0.57 31.16
CA PRO A 155 -39.50 0.82 30.94
C PRO A 155 -40.03 1.21 29.55
N GLN A 156 -41.08 2.04 29.52
CA GLN A 156 -41.53 2.72 28.33
C GLN A 156 -40.39 3.60 27.82
N GLN A 157 -39.67 3.15 26.80
CA GLN A 157 -38.89 4.07 26.00
C GLN A 157 -39.91 4.97 25.30
N LYS A 158 -40.07 6.20 25.79
CA LYS A 158 -40.72 7.28 25.05
C LYS A 158 -40.06 7.34 23.67
N PRO A 159 -40.82 7.49 22.58
CA PRO A 159 -40.21 7.81 21.29
C PRO A 159 -39.34 9.05 21.50
N LEU A 160 -38.04 8.94 21.21
CA LEU A 160 -37.02 9.92 21.58
C LEU A 160 -37.19 11.25 20.81
N PHE A 161 -38.10 11.32 19.85
CA PHE A 161 -38.38 12.52 19.08
C PHE A 161 -39.89 12.72 18.91
N GLU A 162 -40.32 13.93 19.22
CA GLU A 162 -41.67 14.39 18.92
C GLU A 162 -41.85 14.51 17.40
N PRO A 163 -43.00 14.08 16.85
CA PRO A 163 -43.30 14.29 15.43
C PRO A 163 -43.32 15.79 15.14
N ILE A 164 -42.43 16.24 14.26
CA ILE A 164 -42.30 17.64 13.86
C ILE A 164 -43.62 18.06 13.20
N SER A 165 -44.23 19.16 13.65
CA SER A 165 -45.45 19.68 13.04
C SER A 165 -45.21 20.02 11.56
N SER A 166 -46.23 19.82 10.72
CA SER A 166 -46.16 20.09 9.27
C SER A 166 -45.64 21.51 8.97
N GLU A 167 -46.05 22.48 9.78
CA GLU A 167 -45.64 23.88 9.66
C GLU A 167 -44.14 24.08 9.95
N LYS A 168 -43.60 23.38 10.96
CA LYS A 168 -42.16 23.43 11.26
C LYS A 168 -41.34 22.68 10.21
N HIS A 169 -41.90 21.64 9.59
CA HIS A 169 -41.28 20.96 8.46
C HIS A 169 -41.15 21.89 7.25
N GLU A 170 -42.21 22.62 6.89
CA GLU A 170 -42.18 23.61 5.80
C GLU A 170 -41.15 24.72 6.05
N GLN A 171 -41.06 25.23 7.28
CA GLN A 171 -40.05 26.24 7.64
C GLN A 171 -38.61 25.71 7.48
N ILE A 172 -38.36 24.44 7.81
CA ILE A 172 -37.06 23.80 7.64
C ILE A 172 -36.72 23.66 6.15
N MET A 173 -37.70 23.25 5.33
CA MET A 173 -37.51 23.09 3.88
C MET A 173 -37.25 24.42 3.19
N ALA A 174 -38.00 25.48 3.53
CA ALA A 174 -37.78 26.81 2.98
C ALA A 174 -36.41 27.39 3.34
N ARG A 175 -35.93 27.13 4.57
CA ARG A 175 -34.60 27.57 5.00
C ARG A 175 -33.46 26.83 4.30
N LEU A 176 -33.66 25.55 3.94
CA LEU A 176 -32.70 24.78 3.16
C LEU A 176 -32.58 25.30 1.72
N GLU A 177 -33.71 25.61 1.09
CA GLU A 177 -33.75 26.19 -0.27
C GLU A 177 -33.07 27.57 -0.34
N GLU A 178 -33.22 28.39 0.70
CA GLU A 178 -32.51 29.67 0.82
C GLU A 178 -30.98 29.48 0.90
N LEU A 179 -30.51 28.51 1.69
CA LEU A 179 -29.07 28.23 1.86
C LEU A 179 -28.43 27.69 0.58
N GLU A 180 -29.13 26.80 -0.15
CA GLU A 180 -28.66 26.29 -1.44
C GLU A 180 -28.52 27.43 -2.48
N ARG A 181 -29.46 28.38 -2.48
CA ARG A 181 -29.36 29.56 -3.33
C ARG A 181 -28.15 30.43 -2.95
N LEU A 182 -27.85 30.58 -1.66
CA LEU A 182 -26.69 31.35 -1.19
C LEU A 182 -25.36 30.69 -1.58
N GLU A 183 -25.24 29.36 -1.45
CA GLU A 183 -24.02 28.63 -1.84
C GLU A 183 -23.75 28.71 -3.36
N SER A 184 -24.80 28.67 -4.19
CA SER A 184 -24.64 28.86 -5.64
C SER A 184 -24.23 30.29 -6.02
N MET A 185 -24.56 31.28 -5.19
CA MET A 185 -24.19 32.70 -5.41
C MET A 185 -22.78 33.04 -4.88
N ASP A 186 -22.27 32.29 -3.91
CA ASP A 186 -20.96 32.51 -3.27
C ASP A 186 -19.78 31.88 -4.05
N SER A 187 -20.03 31.34 -5.24
CA SER A 187 -19.01 30.72 -6.11
C SER A 187 -18.03 31.71 -6.77
N ASN A 188 -18.08 33.01 -6.43
CA ASN A 188 -17.27 34.05 -7.06
C ASN A 188 -16.19 34.69 -6.16
N ASP A 189 -15.99 34.20 -4.94
CA ASP A 189 -14.90 34.68 -4.09
C ASP A 189 -13.63 33.84 -4.28
N THR A 190 -12.72 34.38 -5.10
CA THR A 190 -11.42 33.79 -5.45
C THR A 190 -10.40 33.73 -4.30
N ASN A 191 -10.82 33.91 -3.04
CA ASN A 191 -9.91 34.01 -1.89
C ASN A 191 -10.25 33.13 -0.66
N ASN A 192 -11.01 32.04 -0.83
CA ASN A 192 -11.17 31.02 0.21
C ASN A 192 -10.25 29.79 -0.06
N PRO A 193 -9.33 29.41 0.86
CA PRO A 193 -8.33 28.34 0.65
C PRO A 193 -8.87 26.91 0.52
N MET A 194 -10.18 26.67 0.59
CA MET A 194 -10.78 25.33 0.61
C MET A 194 -11.23 24.79 -0.76
N ALA A 195 -11.20 25.59 -1.83
CA ALA A 195 -11.64 25.20 -3.17
C ALA A 195 -10.57 24.51 -4.05
N ARG A 196 -9.37 24.19 -3.50
CA ARG A 196 -8.24 23.66 -4.29
C ARG A 196 -8.16 22.12 -4.34
N MET A 197 -9.28 21.41 -4.37
CA MET A 197 -9.26 19.93 -4.37
C MET A 197 -10.06 19.24 -5.48
N HIS A 198 -10.74 19.97 -6.36
CA HIS A 198 -11.51 19.37 -7.45
C HIS A 198 -11.12 19.90 -8.83
N SER A 199 -9.85 19.72 -9.21
CA SER A 199 -9.50 19.59 -10.64
C SER A 199 -8.10 19.01 -10.76
N LYS A 200 -8.03 17.71 -11.03
CA LYS A 200 -7.02 17.06 -11.88
C LYS A 200 -7.45 15.61 -12.08
N GLU A 201 -8.51 15.46 -12.86
CA GLU A 201 -8.73 14.22 -13.59
C GLU A 201 -7.71 14.12 -14.73
N THR A 202 -7.35 12.86 -14.92
CA THR A 202 -6.44 12.25 -15.87
C THR A 202 -6.69 12.66 -17.33
N ASN A 203 -5.61 12.94 -18.07
CA ASN A 203 -5.59 12.73 -19.51
C ASN A 203 -4.34 11.96 -19.94
N THR A 204 -4.66 10.75 -20.40
CA THR A 204 -4.08 9.88 -21.42
C THR A 204 -2.93 10.36 -22.31
N ALA A 205 -2.16 9.34 -22.73
CA ALA A 205 -1.42 9.17 -24.00
C ALA A 205 0.11 9.39 -24.02
N LYS A 206 0.78 8.23 -24.11
CA LYS A 206 2.00 7.87 -24.87
C LYS A 206 2.64 8.99 -25.73
N SER A 207 3.96 9.18 -25.56
CA SER A 207 4.99 9.28 -26.62
C SER A 207 6.30 9.78 -25.96
N SER A 208 7.38 8.99 -26.05
CA SER A 208 8.47 9.14 -27.02
C SER A 208 9.59 10.08 -26.58
N ALA A 209 10.81 9.58 -26.77
CA ALA A 209 12.05 10.34 -26.96
C ALA A 209 12.66 11.05 -25.73
N PHE A 210 13.67 10.38 -25.20
CA PHE A 210 14.98 10.95 -24.90
C PHE A 210 15.27 12.24 -25.69
N SER A 211 15.43 13.36 -25.00
CA SER A 211 16.06 14.57 -25.54
C SER A 211 16.47 15.54 -24.42
N GLY A 212 17.78 15.73 -24.30
CA GLY A 212 18.42 16.93 -23.75
C GLY A 212 18.60 16.97 -22.23
N THR A 213 19.66 17.54 -21.66
CA THR A 213 20.88 18.18 -22.19
C THR A 213 21.80 18.28 -20.96
N ILE A 214 23.07 17.94 -21.12
CA ILE A 214 24.09 18.14 -20.07
C ILE A 214 24.25 19.65 -19.86
N GLN A 215 24.03 20.11 -18.64
CA GLN A 215 24.39 21.45 -18.24
C GLN A 215 25.53 21.37 -17.21
N GLU A 216 26.74 21.50 -17.73
CA GLU A 216 27.94 21.74 -16.93
C GLU A 216 27.73 22.99 -16.06
N ARG A 217 27.83 22.82 -14.75
CA ARG A 217 28.09 23.94 -13.84
C ARG A 217 29.48 23.78 -13.28
N ASN A 218 30.42 24.42 -13.98
CA ASN A 218 31.68 24.86 -13.41
C ASN A 218 31.37 25.92 -12.34
N SER A 219 31.68 25.61 -11.09
CA SER A 219 31.93 26.60 -10.06
C SER A 219 33.20 26.20 -9.34
N SER A 220 34.29 26.86 -9.75
CA SER A 220 35.58 26.89 -9.10
C SER A 220 35.48 27.69 -7.79
N SER A 221 35.81 27.06 -6.67
CA SER A 221 36.31 27.76 -5.49
C SER A 221 37.32 26.87 -4.78
N GLY A 222 38.58 27.27 -4.85
CA GLY A 222 39.72 26.53 -4.35
C GLY A 222 39.80 26.44 -2.83
N GLY A 223 40.48 25.39 -2.38
CA GLY A 223 40.96 25.18 -1.02
C GLY A 223 41.99 24.05 -1.04
N ASN A 224 43.28 24.40 -1.16
CA ASN A 224 44.39 23.46 -1.10
C ASN A 224 44.50 22.87 0.31
N ALA A 225 44.34 21.55 0.44
CA ALA A 225 44.74 20.80 1.62
C ALA A 225 45.70 19.69 1.19
N GLU A 226 46.99 19.98 1.35
CA GLU A 226 48.11 19.08 1.12
C GLU A 226 48.07 17.97 2.20
N VAL A 227 47.70 16.75 1.81
CA VAL A 227 47.63 15.60 2.72
C VAL A 227 49.00 14.93 2.77
N ASP A 228 49.72 15.20 3.86
CA ASP A 228 51.04 14.69 4.20
C ASP A 228 51.03 13.15 4.36
N THR A 229 51.55 12.45 3.36
CA THR A 229 51.54 10.97 3.24
C THR A 229 52.62 10.26 4.06
N THR A 230 53.49 11.01 4.75
CA THR A 230 54.64 10.47 5.48
C THR A 230 54.24 9.77 6.78
N LYS A 231 53.27 10.31 7.54
CA LYS A 231 52.84 9.74 8.84
C LYS A 231 52.15 8.38 8.74
N ARG A 232 51.61 8.01 7.57
CA ARG A 232 50.95 6.72 7.37
C ARG A 232 51.95 5.58 7.22
N LYS A 233 53.15 5.84 6.66
CA LYS A 233 54.18 4.82 6.46
C LYS A 233 54.87 4.44 7.78
N GLU A 234 55.06 5.39 8.68
CA GLU A 234 55.68 5.14 10.00
C GLU A 234 54.80 4.30 10.94
N ARG A 235 53.47 4.48 10.91
CA ARG A 235 52.57 3.65 11.75
C ARG A 235 52.52 2.19 11.30
N VAL A 236 52.73 1.92 10.01
CA VAL A 236 52.74 0.55 9.46
C VAL A 236 54.07 -0.15 9.76
N SER A 237 55.21 0.57 9.78
CA SER A 237 56.51 -0.01 10.13
C SER A 237 56.61 -0.38 11.61
N LEU A 238 56.10 0.47 12.51
CA LEU A 238 56.11 0.21 13.95
C LEU A 238 55.29 -1.05 14.30
N PHE A 239 54.14 -1.25 13.65
CA PHE A 239 53.29 -2.42 13.87
C PHE A 239 53.91 -3.73 13.37
N LYS A 240 54.74 -3.66 12.32
CA LYS A 240 55.44 -4.83 11.77
C LYS A 240 56.62 -5.25 12.64
N GLN A 241 57.27 -4.29 13.28
CA GLN A 241 58.40 -4.52 14.19
C GLN A 241 57.92 -5.13 15.53
N GLN A 242 56.75 -4.71 16.02
CA GLN A 242 56.18 -5.20 17.27
C GLN A 242 55.68 -6.66 17.20
N ARG A 243 55.31 -7.16 16.01
CA ARG A 243 54.95 -8.58 15.77
C ARG A 243 56.15 -9.51 15.65
N MET A 244 57.33 -9.01 15.28
CA MET A 244 58.54 -9.83 15.15
C MET A 244 59.15 -10.16 16.53
N ASN A 245 58.92 -9.31 17.53
CA ASN A 245 59.48 -9.48 18.88
C ASN A 245 58.63 -10.36 19.83
N GLN A 246 57.54 -10.97 19.37
CA GLN A 246 56.65 -11.80 20.20
C GLN A 246 56.55 -13.27 19.73
N ARG A 247 57.51 -13.77 18.94
CA ARG A 247 57.57 -15.21 18.65
C ARG A 247 58.41 -15.91 19.73
N PRO A 248 57.83 -16.83 20.53
CA PRO A 248 58.63 -17.65 21.42
C PRO A 248 59.45 -18.65 20.60
N HIS A 249 60.65 -18.95 21.10
CA HIS A 249 61.58 -19.95 20.54
C HIS A 249 61.03 -21.37 20.63
#